data_AF-A0A7Y0H094-F1
#
_entry.id   AF-A0A7Y0H094-F1
#
_cell.length_a   1.000
_cell.length_b   1.000
_cell.length_c   1.000
_cell.angle_alpha   90.00
_cell.angle_beta   90.00
_cell.angle_gamma   90.00
#
_symmetry.space_group_name_H-M   'P 1'
#
loop_
_entity.id
_entity.type
_entity.pdbx_description
1 polymer ?
#
loop_
_entity_poly.entity_id
_entity_poly.type
_entity_poly.pdbx_seq_one_letter_code
_entity_poly.pdbx_strand_id
1 'polypeptide(L)'
;NVGAGITIAVIVALAIAGGIYASAHGSATAWTMSSVIPTRALPAFIAALPIVIYNFLGFELMSSASTQMENPKRDVPRTIAIAGALIGGFYLVATIGMQLIFPAGEISQTTGLVDALRRGFGDSGVASVVVSILGIGALFCFFASLVPWTIGANLAAAEAAAQGDLPPIFATTHATRGTPVGAAMLCSIVGTVFTLGYAGLFSLTGGAIDDVFWNLFAFSSVIFLLPYIVMMLAFGKLRRLDPDRPRPYRVPGGAVVTWLVTWIPAVLLAAAAVFFVWNPYDFSFAVTGSILIGLAVTVGVQEYFCFKSPEWTRLRALERGDDPDTARQFTDSAPLALEEGAP
;
A
#
# COMPACT_ATOMS: atom_id res chain seq x y z
N ASN A 1 -10.19 -14.89 9.99
CA ASN A 1 -8.88 -14.36 9.55
C ASN A 1 -7.94 -14.35 10.77
N VAL A 2 -7.05 -15.34 10.86
CA VAL A 2 -6.16 -15.53 12.04
C VAL A 2 -5.17 -14.37 12.19
N GLY A 3 -4.62 -13.85 11.09
CA GLY A 3 -3.69 -12.72 11.11
C GLY A 3 -4.31 -11.44 11.69
N ALA A 4 -5.57 -11.16 11.38
CA ALA A 4 -6.28 -10.02 11.96
C ALA A 4 -6.42 -10.15 13.49
N GLY A 5 -6.75 -11.35 13.99
CA GLY A 5 -6.85 -11.61 15.43
C GLY A 5 -5.52 -11.41 16.16
N ILE A 6 -4.43 -11.91 15.59
CA ILE A 6 -3.08 -11.74 16.15
C ILE A 6 -2.67 -10.25 16.13
N THR A 7 -2.97 -9.53 15.06
CA THR A 7 -2.68 -8.09 14.96
C THR A 7 -3.36 -7.32 16.08
N ILE A 8 -4.64 -7.57 16.32
CA ILE A 8 -5.39 -6.95 17.42
C ILE A 8 -4.78 -7.33 18.77
N ALA A 9 -4.41 -8.60 18.96
CA ALA A 9 -3.78 -9.04 20.21
C ALA A 9 -2.45 -8.31 20.47
N VAL A 10 -1.61 -8.11 19.44
CA VAL A 10 -0.34 -7.37 19.56
C VAL A 10 -0.59 -5.90 19.90
N ILE A 11 -1.56 -5.24 19.26
CA ILE A 11 -1.92 -3.84 19.55
C ILE A 11 -2.43 -3.69 20.98
N VAL A 12 -3.29 -4.60 21.43
CA VAL A 12 -3.79 -4.61 22.81
C VAL A 12 -2.66 -4.86 23.80
N ALA A 13 -1.75 -5.79 23.50
CA ALA A 13 -0.58 -6.06 24.33
C ALA A 13 0.34 -4.84 24.45
N LEU A 14 0.55 -4.09 23.36
CA LEU A 14 1.28 -2.81 23.40
C LEU A 14 0.63 -1.79 24.31
N ALA A 15 -0.70 -1.64 24.25
CA ALA A 15 -1.42 -0.71 25.11
C ALA A 15 -1.30 -1.10 26.59
N ILE A 16 -1.40 -2.40 26.89
CA ILE A 16 -1.21 -2.94 28.24
C ILE A 16 0.23 -2.71 28.72
N ALA A 17 1.22 -3.04 27.90
CA ALA A 17 2.63 -2.85 28.20
C ALA A 17 2.94 -1.37 28.49
N GLY A 18 2.39 -0.45 27.68
CA GLY A 18 2.52 0.99 27.90
C GLY A 18 1.87 1.46 29.20
N GLY A 19 0.67 0.96 29.51
CA GLY A 19 -0.03 1.25 30.76
C GLY A 19 0.73 0.75 31.99
N ILE A 20 1.28 -0.47 31.95
CA ILE A 20 2.11 -1.03 33.03
C ILE A 20 3.33 -0.14 33.23
N TYR A 21 4.06 0.19 32.15
CA TYR A 21 5.27 1.00 32.23
C TYR A 21 4.99 2.38 32.84
N ALA A 22 3.95 3.06 32.33
CA ALA A 22 3.56 4.39 32.78
C ALA A 22 3.08 4.39 34.24
N SER A 23 2.48 3.30 34.72
CA SER A 23 2.06 3.17 36.12
C SER A 23 3.25 3.15 37.09
N ALA A 24 4.40 2.64 36.64
CA ALA A 24 5.59 2.47 37.46
C ALA A 24 6.61 3.62 37.31
N HIS A 25 6.72 4.23 36.12
CA HIS A 25 7.78 5.20 35.80
C HIS A 25 7.23 6.58 35.40
N GLY A 26 5.90 6.72 35.24
CA GLY A 26 5.31 7.85 34.52
C GLY A 26 5.41 7.69 33.00
N SER A 27 4.69 8.53 32.26
CA SER A 27 4.72 8.53 30.80
C SER A 27 6.05 9.08 30.27
N ALA A 28 6.69 8.36 29.36
CA ALA A 28 7.91 8.81 28.69
C ALA A 28 7.67 10.06 27.81
N THR A 29 6.50 10.16 27.18
CA THR A 29 6.07 11.36 26.45
C THR A 29 5.24 12.29 27.33
N ALA A 30 5.50 13.59 27.25
CA ALA A 30 4.68 14.62 27.91
C ALA A 30 3.39 14.88 27.12
N TRP A 31 2.23 14.70 27.77
CA TRP A 31 0.91 14.93 27.19
C TRP A 31 0.39 16.33 27.56
N THR A 32 0.86 17.35 26.83
CA THR A 32 0.39 18.73 26.96
C THR A 32 -0.48 19.08 25.75
N MET A 33 -1.37 20.08 25.87
CA MET A 33 -2.17 20.52 24.71
C MET A 33 -1.28 20.95 23.53
N SER A 34 -0.09 21.51 23.79
CA SER A 34 0.90 21.88 22.76
C SER A 34 1.65 20.71 22.14
N SER A 35 1.68 19.53 22.78
CA SER A 35 2.27 18.31 22.21
C SER A 35 1.24 17.44 21.48
N VAL A 36 -0.04 17.56 21.83
CA VAL A 36 -1.16 16.91 21.13
C VAL A 36 -1.61 17.72 19.92
N ILE A 37 -1.66 19.06 20.03
CA ILE A 37 -2.01 19.95 18.93
C ILE A 37 -0.71 20.41 18.25
N PRO A 38 -0.52 20.16 16.94
CA PRO A 38 0.71 20.55 16.25
C PRO A 38 0.94 22.07 16.29
N THR A 39 1.89 22.53 17.11
CA THR A 39 2.31 23.95 17.17
C THR A 39 3.13 24.38 15.95
N ARG A 40 3.78 23.42 15.27
CA ARG A 40 4.42 23.58 13.94
C ARG A 40 3.73 22.69 12.91
N ALA A 41 2.47 23.02 12.61
CA ALA A 41 1.60 22.21 11.77
C ALA A 41 2.19 21.91 10.39
N LEU A 42 2.84 22.88 9.73
CA LEU A 42 3.35 22.69 8.37
C LEU A 42 4.55 21.71 8.31
N PRO A 43 5.62 21.87 9.13
CA PRO A 43 6.68 20.86 9.21
C PRO A 43 6.18 19.46 9.57
N ALA A 44 5.32 19.36 10.59
CA ALA A 44 4.77 18.08 11.02
C ALA A 44 3.91 17.44 9.91
N PHE A 45 3.13 18.24 9.21
CA PHE A 45 2.34 17.80 8.06
C PHE A 45 3.22 17.28 6.92
N ILE A 46 4.28 18.02 6.56
CA ILE A 46 5.21 17.61 5.48
C ILE A 46 5.88 16.27 5.80
N ALA A 47 6.35 16.06 7.03
CA ALA A 47 7.00 14.83 7.43
C ALA A 47 6.01 13.65 7.58
N ALA A 48 4.81 13.90 8.08
CA ALA A 48 3.81 12.84 8.32
C ALA A 48 3.00 12.47 7.09
N LEU A 49 2.79 13.40 6.15
CA LEU A 49 1.92 13.21 4.99
C LEU A 49 2.26 11.93 4.19
N PRO A 50 3.52 11.64 3.84
CA PRO A 50 3.83 10.46 3.03
C PRO A 50 3.50 9.16 3.76
N ILE A 51 3.83 9.10 5.06
CA ILE A 51 3.56 7.95 5.92
C ILE A 51 2.06 7.73 6.10
N VAL A 52 1.31 8.81 6.35
CA VAL A 52 -0.15 8.73 6.50
C VAL A 52 -0.79 8.26 5.21
N ILE A 53 -0.42 8.82 4.06
CA ILE A 53 -0.94 8.36 2.76
C ILE A 53 -0.61 6.89 2.55
N TYR A 54 0.64 6.49 2.80
CA TYR A 54 1.06 5.09 2.67
C TYR A 54 0.18 4.14 3.47
N ASN A 55 -0.15 4.51 4.71
CA ASN A 55 -0.99 3.69 5.59
C ASN A 55 -2.42 3.48 5.10
N PHE A 56 -2.90 4.31 4.17
CA PHE A 56 -4.22 4.15 3.54
C PHE A 56 -4.12 3.59 2.10
N LEU A 57 -2.96 3.09 1.67
CA LEU A 57 -2.83 2.38 0.39
C LEU A 57 -3.39 0.96 0.50
N GLY A 58 -3.88 0.41 -0.61
CA GLY A 58 -4.36 -0.97 -0.71
C GLY A 58 -5.89 -1.14 -0.77
N PHE A 59 -6.69 -0.08 -0.62
CA PHE A 59 -8.17 -0.19 -0.77
C PHE A 59 -8.61 -0.55 -2.19
N GLU A 60 -7.79 -0.26 -3.19
CA GLU A 60 -7.98 -0.63 -4.60
C GLU A 60 -7.89 -2.15 -4.82
N LEU A 61 -7.14 -2.88 -3.99
CA LEU A 61 -7.04 -4.34 -4.10
C LEU A 61 -8.40 -5.01 -3.92
N MET A 62 -9.26 -4.44 -3.06
CA MET A 62 -10.65 -4.87 -2.92
C MET A 62 -11.46 -4.60 -4.19
N SER A 63 -11.14 -3.52 -4.91
CA SER A 63 -11.78 -3.19 -6.18
C SER A 63 -11.34 -4.14 -7.31
N SER A 64 -10.10 -4.63 -7.29
CA SER A 64 -9.64 -5.68 -8.21
C SER A 64 -10.40 -6.99 -8.05
N ALA A 65 -11.01 -7.23 -6.88
CA ALA A 65 -11.87 -8.38 -6.59
C ALA A 65 -13.37 -8.03 -6.66
N SER A 66 -13.76 -6.87 -7.22
CA SER A 66 -15.15 -6.40 -7.15
C SER A 66 -16.16 -7.31 -7.86
N THR A 67 -15.70 -8.09 -8.85
CA THR A 67 -16.53 -9.09 -9.56
C THR A 67 -16.95 -10.26 -8.66
N GLN A 68 -16.27 -10.44 -7.52
CA GLN A 68 -16.56 -11.46 -6.52
C GLN A 68 -17.37 -10.90 -5.33
N MET A 69 -17.75 -9.62 -5.36
CA MET A 69 -18.54 -8.99 -4.31
C MET A 69 -20.05 -9.11 -4.60
N GLU A 70 -20.84 -9.46 -3.58
CA GLU A 70 -22.29 -9.57 -3.70
C GLU A 70 -22.95 -8.22 -4.04
N ASN A 71 -22.58 -7.14 -3.35
CA ASN A 71 -23.14 -5.81 -3.62
C ASN A 71 -22.08 -4.70 -3.55
N PRO A 72 -21.27 -4.52 -4.63
CA PRO A 72 -20.19 -3.53 -4.68
C PRO A 72 -20.66 -2.11 -4.36
N LYS A 73 -21.89 -1.74 -4.78
CA LYS A 73 -22.47 -0.40 -4.60
C LYS A 73 -22.60 -0.02 -3.12
N ARG A 74 -22.94 -0.99 -2.26
CA ARG A 74 -23.17 -0.79 -0.83
C ARG A 74 -21.94 -1.16 0.00
N ASP A 75 -21.28 -2.25 -0.36
CA ASP A 75 -20.28 -2.88 0.49
C ASP A 75 -18.94 -2.15 0.44
N VAL A 76 -18.54 -1.64 -0.73
CA VAL A 76 -17.30 -0.86 -0.89
C VAL A 76 -17.31 0.40 0.00
N PRO A 77 -18.28 1.35 -0.11
CA PRO A 77 -18.22 2.58 0.68
C PRO A 77 -18.34 2.33 2.20
N ARG A 78 -19.15 1.33 2.61
CA ARG A 78 -19.27 0.97 4.03
C ARG A 78 -17.99 0.36 4.58
N THR A 79 -17.37 -0.54 3.81
CA THR A 79 -16.12 -1.19 4.21
C THR A 79 -15.00 -0.16 4.32
N ILE A 80 -14.88 0.78 3.38
CA ILE A 80 -13.89 1.86 3.46
C ILE A 80 -14.09 2.70 4.73
N ALA A 81 -15.33 3.09 5.05
CA ALA A 81 -15.61 3.89 6.25
C ALA A 81 -15.32 3.14 7.56
N ILE A 82 -15.78 1.89 7.68
CA ILE A 82 -15.59 1.07 8.88
C ILE A 82 -14.11 0.72 9.05
N ALA A 83 -13.44 0.27 7.98
CA ALA A 83 -12.03 -0.07 8.00
C ALA A 83 -11.18 1.16 8.33
N GLY A 84 -11.47 2.32 7.72
CA GLY A 84 -10.76 3.57 8.01
C GLY A 84 -10.86 3.98 9.49
N ALA A 85 -12.06 3.89 10.07
CA ALA A 85 -12.27 4.19 11.49
C ALA A 85 -11.53 3.20 12.41
N LEU A 86 -11.58 1.89 12.09
CA LEU A 86 -10.87 0.86 12.85
C LEU A 86 -9.35 1.02 12.76
N ILE A 87 -8.81 1.26 11.57
CA ILE A 87 -7.38 1.51 11.34
C ILE A 87 -6.92 2.72 12.16
N GLY A 88 -7.66 3.84 12.07
CA GLY A 88 -7.35 5.04 12.85
C GLY A 88 -7.37 4.78 14.36
N GLY A 89 -8.39 4.07 14.86
CA GLY A 89 -8.48 3.71 16.27
C GLY A 89 -7.33 2.82 16.74
N PHE A 90 -7.02 1.77 15.98
CA PHE A 90 -5.92 0.86 16.30
C PHE A 90 -4.55 1.53 16.26
N TYR A 91 -4.34 2.43 15.30
CA TYR A 91 -3.11 3.22 15.22
C TYR A 91 -2.95 4.12 16.43
N LEU A 92 -4.00 4.84 16.84
CA LEU A 92 -3.95 5.67 18.04
C LEU A 92 -3.61 4.84 19.28
N VAL A 93 -4.23 3.67 19.45
CA VAL A 93 -3.96 2.77 20.59
C VAL A 93 -2.50 2.30 20.59
N ALA A 94 -2.00 1.82 19.44
CA ALA A 94 -0.62 1.35 19.32
C ALA A 94 0.40 2.48 19.53
N THR A 95 0.18 3.65 18.91
CA THR A 95 1.06 4.81 19.04
C THR A 95 1.10 5.35 20.46
N ILE A 96 -0.05 5.47 21.13
CA ILE A 96 -0.10 5.88 22.54
C ILE A 96 0.62 4.85 23.41
N GLY A 97 0.35 3.55 23.21
CA GLY A 97 1.02 2.47 23.93
C GLY A 97 2.55 2.54 23.85
N MET A 98 3.10 2.77 22.65
CA MET A 98 4.55 2.95 22.49
C MET A 98 5.08 4.25 23.10
N GLN A 99 4.35 5.37 22.96
CA GLN A 99 4.79 6.67 23.49
C GLN A 99 4.68 6.80 25.01
N LEU A 100 3.92 5.93 25.66
CA LEU A 100 3.98 5.80 27.12
C LEU A 100 5.34 5.25 27.59
N ILE A 101 6.03 4.49 26.73
CA ILE A 101 7.29 3.79 27.04
C ILE A 101 8.52 4.52 26.52
N PHE A 102 8.44 5.08 25.30
CA PHE A 102 9.55 5.76 24.63
C PHE A 102 9.16 7.18 24.20
N PRO A 103 10.07 8.16 24.32
CA PRO A 103 9.94 9.41 23.60
C PRO A 103 9.90 9.16 22.08
N ALA A 104 9.13 9.94 21.34
CA ALA A 104 8.91 9.73 19.90
C ALA A 104 10.20 9.60 19.06
N GLY A 105 11.28 10.29 19.44
CA GLY A 105 12.56 10.25 18.72
C GLY A 105 13.46 9.04 19.03
N GLU A 106 13.10 8.22 20.02
CA GLU A 106 13.88 7.04 20.43
C GLU A 106 13.26 5.72 19.94
N ILE A 107 12.13 5.77 19.24
CA ILE A 107 11.47 4.58 18.72
C ILE A 107 12.19 4.15 17.45
N SER A 108 12.85 2.99 17.49
CA SER A 108 13.43 2.38 16.29
C SER A 108 12.33 2.06 15.27
N GLN A 109 12.60 2.35 13.99
CA GLN A 109 11.69 2.05 12.88
C GLN A 109 11.56 0.54 12.63
N THR A 110 12.58 -0.24 13.00
CA THR A 110 12.67 -1.68 12.72
C THR A 110 12.32 -2.55 13.94
N THR A 111 12.82 -2.20 15.13
CA THR A 111 12.65 -3.02 16.35
C THR A 111 11.67 -2.45 17.36
N GLY A 112 11.19 -1.22 17.17
CA GLY A 112 10.44 -0.45 18.17
C GLY A 112 9.23 -1.19 18.76
N LEU A 113 8.54 -2.03 17.97
CA LEU A 113 7.44 -2.88 18.44
C LEU A 113 7.89 -3.85 19.55
N VAL A 114 8.95 -4.63 19.29
CA VAL A 114 9.43 -5.66 20.22
C VAL A 114 10.10 -5.02 21.42
N ASP A 115 10.83 -3.92 21.19
CA ASP A 115 11.47 -3.15 22.26
C ASP A 115 10.44 -2.56 23.22
N ALA A 116 9.33 -2.04 22.71
CA ALA A 116 8.21 -1.54 23.51
C ALA A 116 7.57 -2.64 24.35
N LEU A 117 7.28 -3.80 23.75
CA LEU A 117 6.74 -4.95 24.49
C LEU A 117 7.69 -5.43 25.59
N ARG A 118 8.99 -5.53 25.29
CA ARG A 118 10.01 -5.96 26.25
C ARG A 118 10.16 -4.98 27.41
N ARG A 119 10.28 -3.69 27.11
CA ARG A 119 10.45 -2.64 28.13
C ARG A 119 9.18 -2.47 28.97
N GLY A 120 8.00 -2.65 28.39
CA GLY A 120 6.74 -2.52 29.11
C GLY A 120 6.40 -3.71 30.02
N PHE A 121 6.63 -4.95 29.57
CA PHE A 121 6.40 -6.14 30.40
C PHE A 121 7.58 -6.50 31.33
N GLY A 122 8.78 -5.95 31.06
CA GLY A 122 10.00 -6.18 31.83
C GLY A 122 10.73 -7.48 31.46
N ASP A 123 11.82 -7.77 32.17
CA ASP A 123 12.76 -8.86 31.85
C ASP A 123 12.49 -10.18 32.62
N SER A 124 11.29 -10.37 33.18
CA SER A 124 10.97 -11.66 33.82
C SER A 124 10.94 -12.80 32.80
N GLY A 125 11.24 -14.03 33.23
CA GLY A 125 11.22 -15.20 32.33
C GLY A 125 9.87 -15.40 31.64
N VAL A 126 8.77 -15.15 32.35
CA VAL A 126 7.40 -15.20 31.79
C VAL A 126 7.18 -14.07 30.78
N ALA A 127 7.59 -12.85 31.10
CA ALA A 127 7.49 -11.71 30.19
C ALA A 127 8.29 -11.95 28.89
N SER A 128 9.51 -12.49 29.00
CA SER A 128 10.33 -12.83 27.83
C SER A 128 9.64 -13.83 26.90
N VAL A 129 8.95 -14.84 27.46
CA VAL A 129 8.18 -15.81 26.66
C VAL A 129 7.00 -15.13 25.98
N VAL A 130 6.24 -14.31 26.72
CA VAL A 130 5.09 -13.56 26.16
C VAL A 130 5.53 -12.63 25.03
N VAL A 131 6.59 -11.85 25.24
CA VAL A 131 7.15 -10.94 24.23
C VAL A 131 7.62 -11.72 23.00
N SER A 132 8.26 -12.88 23.18
CA SER A 132 8.69 -13.72 22.07
C SER A 132 7.51 -14.26 21.25
N ILE A 133 6.45 -14.72 21.92
CA ILE A 133 5.22 -15.18 21.26
C ILE A 133 4.56 -14.04 20.48
N LEU A 134 4.45 -12.85 21.09
CA LEU A 134 3.89 -11.67 20.42
C LEU A 134 4.75 -11.20 19.26
N GLY A 135 6.09 -11.26 19.38
CA GLY A 135 7.02 -10.94 18.30
C GLY A 135 6.89 -11.91 17.12
N ILE A 136 6.83 -13.22 17.38
CA ILE A 136 6.55 -14.23 16.36
C ILE A 136 5.16 -14.02 15.73
N GLY A 137 4.17 -13.68 16.56
CA GLY A 137 2.83 -13.33 16.10
C GLY A 137 2.83 -12.11 15.17
N ALA A 138 3.58 -11.06 15.51
CA ALA A 138 3.73 -9.88 14.66
C ALA A 138 4.41 -10.21 13.32
N LEU A 139 5.45 -11.05 13.34
CA LEU A 139 6.07 -11.55 12.11
C LEU A 139 5.07 -12.34 11.25
N PHE A 140 4.27 -13.20 11.88
CA PHE A 140 3.21 -13.92 11.19
C PHE A 140 2.17 -12.97 10.58
N CYS A 141 1.85 -11.84 11.23
CA CYS A 141 0.96 -10.83 10.66
C CYS A 141 1.51 -10.23 9.36
N PHE A 142 2.82 -10.00 9.25
CA PHE A 142 3.44 -9.55 8.00
C PHE A 142 3.24 -10.56 6.88
N PHE A 143 3.46 -11.86 7.14
CA PHE A 143 3.16 -12.92 6.17
C PHE A 143 1.67 -12.99 5.80
N ALA A 144 0.79 -12.87 6.80
CA ALA A 144 -0.64 -12.88 6.58
C ALA A 144 -1.11 -11.70 5.72
N SER A 145 -0.48 -10.52 5.85
CA SER A 145 -0.76 -9.37 4.99
C SER A 145 -0.22 -9.53 3.57
N LEU A 146 0.88 -10.24 3.35
CA LEU A 146 1.45 -10.41 2.00
C LEU A 146 0.54 -11.18 1.05
N VAL A 147 -0.27 -12.11 1.56
CA VAL A 147 -1.15 -12.96 0.74
C VAL A 147 -2.18 -12.15 -0.07
N PRO A 148 -3.08 -11.36 0.54
CA PRO A 148 -4.07 -10.59 -0.22
C PRO A 148 -3.44 -9.56 -1.16
N TRP A 149 -2.31 -8.95 -0.75
CA TRP A 149 -1.56 -8.00 -1.60
C TRP A 149 -1.02 -8.67 -2.86
N THR A 150 -0.43 -9.85 -2.70
CA THR A 150 0.10 -10.63 -3.83
C THR A 150 -1.01 -11.08 -4.77
N ILE A 151 -2.15 -11.52 -4.23
CA ILE A 151 -3.30 -11.93 -5.05
C ILE A 151 -3.83 -10.76 -5.89
N GLY A 152 -4.09 -9.60 -5.26
CA GLY A 152 -4.62 -8.43 -5.96
C GLY A 152 -3.67 -7.90 -7.03
N ALA A 153 -2.37 -7.79 -6.71
CA ALA A 153 -1.35 -7.36 -7.66
C ALA A 153 -1.24 -8.32 -8.87
N ASN A 154 -1.23 -9.64 -8.62
CA ASN A 154 -1.11 -10.63 -9.69
C ASN A 154 -2.35 -10.66 -10.59
N LEU A 155 -3.55 -10.48 -10.04
CA LEU A 155 -4.79 -10.39 -10.82
C LEU A 155 -4.79 -9.14 -11.70
N ALA A 156 -4.42 -7.98 -11.15
CA ALA A 156 -4.35 -6.74 -11.93
C ALA A 156 -3.33 -6.85 -13.08
N ALA A 157 -2.15 -7.40 -12.81
CA ALA A 157 -1.12 -7.60 -13.83
C ALA A 157 -1.55 -8.62 -14.91
N ALA A 158 -2.21 -9.70 -14.52
CA ALA A 158 -2.71 -10.70 -15.46
C ALA A 158 -3.81 -10.15 -16.36
N GLU A 159 -4.74 -9.36 -15.82
CA GLU A 159 -5.80 -8.71 -16.60
C GLU A 159 -5.21 -7.70 -17.59
N ALA A 160 -4.27 -6.86 -17.14
CA ALA A 160 -3.56 -5.93 -18.02
C ALA A 160 -2.83 -6.69 -19.15
N ALA A 161 -2.17 -7.81 -18.84
CA ALA A 161 -1.51 -8.65 -19.84
C ALA A 161 -2.47 -9.37 -20.78
N ALA A 162 -3.68 -9.70 -20.32
CA ALA A 162 -4.72 -10.29 -21.15
C ALA A 162 -5.23 -9.29 -22.20
N GLN A 163 -5.24 -7.99 -21.87
CA GLN A 163 -5.58 -6.90 -22.81
C GLN A 163 -4.40 -6.43 -23.68
N GLY A 164 -3.18 -6.93 -23.43
CA GLY A 164 -1.97 -6.57 -24.18
C GLY A 164 -1.22 -5.35 -23.64
N ASP A 165 -1.55 -4.87 -22.44
CA ASP A 165 -0.85 -3.76 -21.77
C ASP A 165 0.49 -4.20 -21.13
N LEU A 166 0.63 -5.51 -20.88
CA LEU A 166 1.83 -6.12 -20.30
C LEU A 166 2.29 -7.34 -21.13
N PRO A 167 3.54 -7.79 -20.96
CA PRO A 167 4.06 -8.95 -21.68
C PRO A 167 3.15 -10.19 -21.53
N PRO A 168 2.99 -11.02 -22.59
CA PRO A 168 2.06 -12.15 -22.58
C PRO A 168 2.26 -13.16 -21.45
N ILE A 169 3.50 -13.28 -20.96
CA ILE A 169 3.86 -14.16 -19.83
C ILE A 169 3.08 -13.83 -18.56
N PHE A 170 2.68 -12.56 -18.33
CA PHE A 170 1.92 -12.18 -17.14
C PHE A 170 0.50 -12.73 -17.13
N ALA A 171 -0.09 -12.99 -18.31
CA ALA A 171 -1.43 -13.56 -18.43
C ALA A 171 -1.47 -15.08 -18.30
N THR A 172 -0.32 -15.75 -18.13
CA THR A 172 -0.28 -17.22 -17.99
C THR A 172 -0.95 -17.66 -16.69
N THR A 173 -2.02 -18.44 -16.82
CA THR A 173 -2.80 -18.97 -15.69
C THR A 173 -2.56 -20.47 -15.48
N HIS A 174 -2.82 -20.95 -14.26
CA HIS A 174 -2.73 -22.36 -13.91
C HIS A 174 -3.88 -23.14 -14.57
N ALA A 175 -3.56 -24.21 -15.30
CA ALA A 175 -4.52 -24.97 -16.11
C ALA A 175 -5.80 -25.41 -15.37
N THR A 176 -5.70 -25.78 -14.10
CA THR A 176 -6.85 -26.27 -13.31
C THR A 176 -7.41 -25.27 -12.29
N ARG A 177 -6.65 -24.23 -11.93
CA ARG A 177 -7.02 -23.30 -10.84
C ARG A 177 -7.33 -21.89 -11.34
N GLY A 178 -7.01 -21.57 -12.59
CA GLY A 178 -7.19 -20.23 -13.16
C GLY A 178 -6.31 -19.14 -12.52
N THR A 179 -5.41 -19.49 -11.59
CA THR A 179 -4.57 -18.52 -10.89
C THR A 179 -3.46 -18.00 -11.79
N PRO A 180 -3.14 -16.69 -11.79
CA PRO A 180 -2.12 -16.09 -12.67
C PRO A 180 -0.69 -16.45 -12.22
N VAL A 181 -0.18 -17.60 -12.67
CA VAL A 181 1.14 -18.12 -12.30
C VAL A 181 2.26 -17.26 -12.88
N GLY A 182 2.07 -16.74 -14.10
CA GLY A 182 3.07 -15.90 -14.76
C GLY A 182 3.37 -14.61 -13.98
N ALA A 183 2.31 -13.88 -13.60
CA ALA A 183 2.43 -12.70 -12.75
C ALA A 183 3.03 -13.04 -11.37
N ALA A 184 2.59 -14.14 -10.75
CA ALA A 184 3.09 -14.56 -9.43
C ALA A 184 4.59 -14.91 -9.45
N MET A 185 5.05 -15.62 -10.47
CA MET A 185 6.46 -15.99 -10.63
C MET A 185 7.35 -14.76 -10.85
N LEU A 186 6.91 -13.82 -11.69
CA LEU A 186 7.65 -12.57 -11.91
C LEU A 186 7.69 -11.70 -10.66
N CYS A 187 6.57 -11.57 -9.94
CA CYS A 187 6.54 -10.89 -8.65
C CYS A 187 7.55 -11.52 -7.66
N SER A 188 7.66 -12.86 -7.65
CA SER A 188 8.61 -13.58 -6.80
C SER A 188 10.08 -13.36 -7.22
N ILE A 189 10.36 -13.34 -8.52
CA ILE A 189 11.70 -13.05 -9.06
C ILE A 189 12.11 -11.63 -8.69
N VAL A 190 11.25 -10.64 -8.97
CA VAL A 190 11.49 -9.23 -8.64
C VAL A 190 11.72 -9.09 -7.13
N GLY A 191 10.85 -9.64 -6.29
CA GLY A 191 11.00 -9.61 -4.84
C GLY A 191 12.33 -10.21 -4.36
N THR A 192 12.76 -11.33 -4.96
CA THR A 192 14.03 -11.98 -4.63
C THR A 192 15.23 -11.12 -5.03
N VAL A 193 15.23 -10.57 -6.24
CA VAL A 193 16.29 -9.68 -6.73
C VAL A 193 16.42 -8.44 -5.83
N PHE A 194 15.29 -7.82 -5.49
CA PHE A 194 15.29 -6.67 -4.58
C PHE A 194 15.79 -7.07 -3.18
N THR A 195 15.36 -8.19 -2.62
CA THR A 195 15.83 -8.67 -1.31
C THR A 195 17.34 -8.89 -1.29
N LEU A 196 17.90 -9.54 -2.33
CA LEU A 196 19.34 -9.75 -2.46
C LEU A 196 20.11 -8.44 -2.67
N GLY A 197 19.56 -7.53 -3.49
CA GLY A 197 20.15 -6.21 -3.71
C GLY A 197 20.23 -5.39 -2.43
N TYR A 198 19.16 -5.39 -1.63
CA TYR A 198 19.13 -4.70 -0.34
C TYR A 198 20.01 -5.37 0.72
N ALA A 199 20.14 -6.70 0.72
CA ALA A 199 21.12 -7.40 1.56
C ALA A 199 22.57 -6.99 1.20
N GLY A 200 22.85 -6.80 -0.09
CA GLY A 200 24.12 -6.24 -0.56
C GLY A 200 24.33 -4.80 -0.07
N LEU A 201 23.30 -3.95 -0.20
CA LEU A 201 23.35 -2.56 0.28
C LEU A 201 23.60 -2.49 1.79
N PHE A 202 22.95 -3.33 2.59
CA PHE A 202 23.16 -3.43 4.03
C PHE A 202 24.62 -3.73 4.41
N SER A 203 25.29 -4.60 3.65
CA SER A 203 26.72 -4.87 3.82
C SER A 203 27.58 -3.64 3.51
N LEU A 204 27.22 -2.87 2.48
CA LEU A 204 27.95 -1.68 2.05
C LEU A 204 27.74 -0.46 2.96
N THR A 205 26.60 -0.35 3.63
CA THR A 205 26.27 0.77 4.55
C THR A 205 26.79 0.57 5.97
N GLY A 206 27.63 -0.44 6.21
CA GLY A 206 28.19 -0.72 7.54
C GLY A 206 27.15 -1.21 8.56
N GLY A 207 26.03 -1.78 8.10
CA GLY A 207 25.02 -2.37 8.97
C GLY A 207 23.96 -1.41 9.52
N ALA A 208 23.82 -0.20 8.95
CA ALA A 208 22.74 0.73 9.31
C ALA A 208 21.38 0.23 8.78
N ILE A 209 20.71 -0.63 9.54
CA ILE A 209 19.47 -1.30 9.12
C ILE A 209 18.30 -0.32 8.91
N ASP A 210 18.22 0.74 9.72
CA ASP A 210 17.14 1.73 9.66
C ASP A 210 17.23 2.56 8.36
N ASP A 211 18.45 2.93 7.92
CA ASP A 211 18.67 3.65 6.66
C ASP A 211 18.28 2.79 5.45
N VAL A 212 18.66 1.51 5.48
CA VAL A 212 18.34 0.54 4.41
C VAL A 212 16.84 0.30 4.35
N PHE A 213 16.20 0.14 5.52
CA PHE A 213 14.74 0.01 5.63
C PHE A 213 14.03 1.24 5.08
N TRP A 214 14.44 2.44 5.52
CA TRP A 214 13.83 3.69 5.07
C TRP A 214 13.97 3.89 3.56
N ASN A 215 15.14 3.56 2.99
CA ASN A 215 15.36 3.64 1.55
C ASN A 215 14.42 2.71 0.77
N LEU A 216 14.31 1.45 1.20
CA LEU A 216 13.38 0.48 0.60
C LEU A 216 11.92 0.95 0.73
N PHE A 217 11.55 1.44 1.90
CA PHE A 217 10.23 1.93 2.20
C PHE A 217 9.87 3.14 1.33
N ALA A 218 10.74 4.15 1.27
CA ALA A 218 10.52 5.35 0.48
C ALA A 218 10.47 5.04 -1.02
N PHE A 219 11.42 4.24 -1.54
CA PHE A 219 11.45 3.82 -2.94
C PHE A 219 10.16 3.09 -3.36
N SER A 220 9.76 2.06 -2.61
CA SER A 220 8.55 1.28 -2.91
C SER A 220 7.29 2.13 -2.80
N SER A 221 7.22 3.02 -1.81
CA SER A 221 6.11 3.95 -1.62
C SER A 221 5.95 4.88 -2.82
N VAL A 222 7.02 5.50 -3.32
CA VAL A 222 6.91 6.42 -4.46
C VAL A 222 6.42 5.71 -5.71
N ILE A 223 6.95 4.52 -6.01
CA ILE A 223 6.46 3.70 -7.14
C ILE A 223 4.97 3.41 -7.00
N PHE A 224 4.51 3.12 -5.79
CA PHE A 224 3.11 2.83 -5.54
C PHE A 224 2.20 4.06 -5.67
N LEU A 225 2.71 5.26 -5.32
CA LEU A 225 1.95 6.52 -5.39
C LEU A 225 1.74 7.02 -6.82
N LEU A 226 2.71 6.82 -7.72
CA LEU A 226 2.65 7.36 -9.09
C LEU A 226 1.39 6.90 -9.86
N PRO A 227 1.02 5.60 -9.91
CA PRO A 227 -0.20 5.15 -10.56
C PRO A 227 -1.47 5.77 -9.97
N TYR A 228 -1.51 6.06 -8.67
CA TYR A 228 -2.68 6.69 -8.06
C TYR A 228 -2.91 8.11 -8.52
N ILE A 229 -1.83 8.86 -8.75
CA ILE A 229 -1.93 10.22 -9.33
C ILE A 229 -2.61 10.11 -10.71
N VAL A 230 -2.13 9.19 -11.55
CA VAL A 230 -2.73 8.93 -12.86
C VAL A 230 -4.18 8.47 -12.75
N MET A 231 -4.50 7.60 -11.79
CA MET A 231 -5.86 7.11 -11.54
C MET A 231 -6.82 8.23 -11.14
N MET A 232 -6.39 9.18 -10.30
CA MET A 232 -7.21 10.32 -9.90
C MET A 232 -7.48 11.26 -11.09
N LEU A 233 -6.46 11.52 -11.91
CA LEU A 233 -6.60 12.31 -13.14
C LEU A 233 -7.50 11.60 -14.16
N ALA A 234 -7.36 10.28 -14.30
CA ALA A 234 -8.20 9.45 -15.16
C ALA A 234 -9.65 9.47 -14.70
N PHE A 235 -9.92 9.41 -13.39
CA PHE A 235 -11.28 9.57 -12.84
C PHE A 235 -11.90 10.92 -13.23
N GLY A 236 -11.15 12.02 -13.09
CA GLY A 236 -11.60 13.36 -13.49
C GLY A 236 -11.89 13.47 -14.99
N LYS A 237 -11.02 12.90 -15.83
CA LYS A 237 -11.19 12.82 -17.29
C LYS A 237 -12.42 11.98 -17.66
N LEU A 238 -12.58 10.81 -17.05
CA LEU A 238 -13.69 9.88 -17.30
C LEU A 238 -15.05 10.49 -16.95
N ARG A 239 -15.11 11.33 -15.90
CA ARG A 239 -16.34 12.06 -15.54
C ARG A 239 -16.76 13.13 -16.54
N ARG A 240 -15.83 13.59 -17.39
CA ARG A 240 -16.11 14.54 -18.47
C ARG A 240 -16.41 13.84 -19.79
N LEU A 241 -15.69 12.76 -20.09
CA LEU A 241 -15.83 12.03 -21.36
C LEU A 241 -17.07 11.12 -21.40
N ASP A 242 -17.39 10.46 -20.29
CA ASP A 242 -18.49 9.49 -20.23
C ASP A 242 -19.33 9.69 -18.96
N PRO A 243 -20.08 10.82 -18.88
CA PRO A 243 -20.84 11.18 -17.69
C PRO A 243 -22.06 10.26 -17.45
N ASP A 244 -22.67 9.75 -18.52
CA ASP A 244 -23.98 9.10 -18.47
C ASP A 244 -23.91 7.58 -18.27
N ARG A 245 -22.76 6.93 -18.51
CA ARG A 245 -22.59 5.49 -18.32
C ARG A 245 -23.06 5.03 -16.93
N PRO A 246 -23.92 3.99 -16.84
CA PRO A 246 -24.35 3.45 -15.56
C PRO A 246 -23.14 2.89 -14.81
N ARG A 247 -23.01 3.26 -13.53
CA ARG A 247 -21.89 2.83 -12.66
C ARG A 247 -22.47 2.21 -11.39
N PRO A 248 -21.89 1.10 -10.87
CA PRO A 248 -22.31 0.51 -9.61
C PRO A 248 -22.33 1.54 -8.48
N TYR A 249 -21.30 2.38 -8.40
CA TYR A 249 -21.20 3.48 -7.45
C TYR A 249 -20.93 4.81 -8.16
N ARG A 250 -21.64 5.87 -7.76
CA ARG A 250 -21.40 7.26 -8.20
C ARG A 250 -21.13 8.12 -6.97
N VAL A 251 -19.95 8.75 -6.94
CA VAL A 251 -19.61 9.77 -5.93
C VAL A 251 -20.69 10.86 -5.94
N PRO A 252 -21.31 11.16 -4.78
CA PRO A 252 -22.34 12.19 -4.67
C PRO A 252 -21.73 13.61 -4.75
N GLY A 253 -22.53 14.63 -5.09
CA GLY A 253 -22.11 16.04 -5.01
C GLY A 253 -21.67 16.72 -6.31
N GLY A 254 -22.01 16.12 -7.47
CA GLY A 254 -21.91 16.78 -8.77
C GLY A 254 -20.48 17.15 -9.19
N ALA A 255 -20.36 18.21 -10.00
CA ALA A 255 -19.09 18.62 -10.62
C ALA A 255 -18.07 19.15 -9.59
N VAL A 256 -18.51 19.88 -8.58
CA VAL A 256 -17.62 20.46 -7.55
C VAL A 256 -16.98 19.35 -6.73
N VAL A 257 -17.78 18.40 -6.21
CA VAL A 257 -17.21 17.28 -5.44
C VAL A 257 -16.35 16.40 -6.32
N THR A 258 -16.72 16.17 -7.58
CA THR A 258 -15.87 15.45 -8.52
C THR A 258 -14.51 16.14 -8.69
N TRP A 259 -14.50 17.46 -8.85
CA TRP A 259 -13.26 18.24 -8.96
C TRP A 259 -12.40 18.13 -7.68
N LEU A 260 -13.01 18.26 -6.51
CA LEU A 260 -12.31 18.14 -5.22
C LEU A 260 -11.72 16.74 -5.03
N VAL A 261 -12.49 15.69 -5.31
CA VAL A 261 -12.06 14.29 -5.19
C VAL A 261 -11.01 13.92 -6.24
N THR A 262 -10.95 14.60 -7.38
CA THR A 262 -9.84 14.46 -8.33
C THR A 262 -8.58 15.16 -7.83
N TRP A 263 -8.65 16.46 -7.52
CA TRP A 263 -7.47 17.29 -7.36
C TRP A 263 -6.87 17.26 -5.96
N ILE A 264 -7.67 17.19 -4.90
CA ILE A 264 -7.13 17.14 -3.54
C ILE A 264 -6.26 15.90 -3.35
N PRO A 265 -6.73 14.66 -3.63
CA PRO A 265 -5.89 13.48 -3.52
C PRO A 265 -4.71 13.52 -4.48
N ALA A 266 -4.88 13.95 -5.73
CA ALA A 266 -3.77 14.02 -6.69
C ALA A 266 -2.63 14.94 -6.21
N VAL A 267 -2.95 16.11 -5.65
CA VAL A 267 -1.95 17.04 -5.10
C VAL A 267 -1.30 16.45 -3.85
N LEU A 268 -2.08 15.85 -2.95
CA LEU A 268 -1.54 15.21 -1.74
C LEU A 268 -0.61 14.03 -2.07
N LEU A 269 -0.99 13.19 -3.03
CA LEU A 269 -0.18 12.07 -3.53
C LEU A 269 1.10 12.58 -4.19
N ALA A 270 1.02 13.63 -5.01
CA ALA A 270 2.19 14.25 -5.64
C ALA A 270 3.13 14.85 -4.59
N ALA A 271 2.59 15.57 -3.60
CA ALA A 271 3.37 16.12 -2.49
C ALA A 271 4.05 15.00 -1.67
N ALA A 272 3.32 13.92 -1.37
CA ALA A 272 3.89 12.76 -0.67
C ALA A 272 4.99 12.07 -1.47
N ALA A 273 4.81 11.90 -2.78
CA ALA A 273 5.84 11.34 -3.66
C ALA A 273 7.12 12.21 -3.62
N VAL A 274 6.97 13.54 -3.66
CA VAL A 274 8.10 14.46 -3.53
C VAL A 274 8.76 14.34 -2.16
N PHE A 275 7.99 14.32 -1.08
CA PHE A 275 8.53 14.27 0.29
C PHE A 275 9.16 12.91 0.66
N PHE A 276 8.73 11.80 0.04
CA PHE A 276 9.42 10.52 0.15
C PHE A 276 10.82 10.55 -0.48
N VAL A 277 10.98 11.24 -1.62
CA VAL A 277 12.27 11.38 -2.30
C VAL A 277 13.15 12.43 -1.62
N TRP A 278 12.54 13.53 -1.21
CA TRP A 278 13.20 14.69 -0.64
C TRP A 278 12.49 15.10 0.66
N ASN A 279 13.00 14.57 1.77
CA ASN A 279 12.59 15.01 3.10
C ASN A 279 13.43 16.23 3.52
N PRO A 280 12.86 17.44 3.66
CA PRO A 280 13.61 18.63 4.02
C PRO A 280 14.13 18.63 5.47
N TYR A 281 13.66 17.71 6.31
CA TYR A 281 14.05 17.61 7.72
C TYR A 281 15.11 16.53 8.00
N ASP A 282 15.32 15.61 7.06
CA ASP A 282 16.26 14.49 7.18
C ASP A 282 16.81 14.13 5.79
N PHE A 283 17.54 15.08 5.20
CA PHE A 283 18.02 14.95 3.82
C PHE A 283 19.36 14.22 3.77
N SER A 284 19.39 13.11 3.02
CA SER A 284 20.61 12.40 2.67
C SER A 284 20.75 12.30 1.16
N PHE A 285 21.85 12.85 0.63
CA PHE A 285 22.13 12.80 -0.81
C PHE A 285 22.25 11.36 -1.33
N ALA A 286 22.81 10.45 -0.52
CA ALA A 286 22.94 9.06 -0.88
C ALA A 286 21.57 8.37 -1.01
N VAL A 287 20.67 8.58 -0.04
CA VAL A 287 19.33 7.99 -0.03
C VAL A 287 18.47 8.56 -1.15
N THR A 288 18.42 9.88 -1.29
CA THR A 288 17.69 10.53 -2.38
C THR A 288 18.23 10.10 -3.75
N GLY A 289 19.55 10.02 -3.90
CA GLY A 289 20.19 9.56 -5.14
C GLY A 289 19.80 8.12 -5.50
N SER A 290 19.82 7.19 -4.54
CA SER A 290 19.42 5.80 -4.80
C SER A 290 17.94 5.67 -5.15
N ILE A 291 17.06 6.44 -4.50
CA ILE A 291 15.62 6.44 -4.82
C ILE A 291 15.42 6.96 -6.25
N LEU A 292 16.06 8.07 -6.63
CA LEU A 292 15.94 8.63 -7.98
C LEU A 292 16.47 7.69 -9.06
N ILE A 293 17.59 7.00 -8.81
CA ILE A 293 18.13 5.99 -9.74
C ILE A 293 17.12 4.85 -9.89
N GLY A 294 16.61 4.32 -8.77
CA GLY A 294 15.59 3.27 -8.80
C GLY A 294 14.35 3.70 -9.59
N LEU A 295 13.84 4.91 -9.32
CA LEU A 295 12.68 5.46 -10.02
C LEU A 295 12.95 5.62 -11.52
N ALA A 296 14.13 6.12 -11.91
CA ALA A 296 14.50 6.26 -13.31
C ALA A 296 14.54 4.90 -14.02
N VAL A 297 15.06 3.86 -13.37
CA VAL A 297 15.05 2.49 -13.89
C VAL A 297 13.61 1.97 -14.02
N THR A 298 12.77 2.12 -12.99
CA THR A 298 11.38 1.66 -13.01
C THR A 298 10.57 2.36 -14.10
N VAL A 299 10.69 3.68 -14.22
CA VAL A 299 10.04 4.45 -15.30
C VAL A 299 10.58 4.03 -16.65
N GLY A 300 11.89 3.81 -16.80
CA GLY A 300 12.47 3.30 -18.04
C GLY A 300 11.89 1.94 -18.46
N VAL A 301 11.71 1.02 -17.50
CA VAL A 301 11.05 -0.29 -17.74
C VAL A 301 9.58 -0.10 -18.11
N GLN A 302 8.87 0.80 -17.43
CA GLN A 302 7.47 1.14 -17.74
C GLN A 302 7.34 1.69 -19.17
N GLU A 303 8.18 2.65 -19.56
CA GLU A 303 8.16 3.24 -20.91
C GLU A 303 8.50 2.19 -21.97
N TYR A 304 9.42 1.27 -21.67
CA TYR A 304 9.70 0.13 -22.54
C TYR A 304 8.47 -0.77 -22.73
N PHE A 305 7.71 -1.04 -21.66
CA PHE A 305 6.46 -1.79 -21.74
C PHE A 305 5.38 -1.02 -22.52
N CYS A 306 5.23 0.28 -22.31
CA CYS A 306 4.32 1.12 -23.09
C CYS A 306 4.68 1.12 -24.58
N PHE A 307 5.97 1.18 -24.92
CA PHE A 307 6.46 1.10 -26.30
C PHE A 307 6.15 -0.26 -26.95
N LYS A 308 6.25 -1.36 -26.19
CA LYS A 308 5.97 -2.72 -26.66
C LYS A 308 4.50 -3.12 -26.63
N SER A 309 3.68 -2.45 -25.84
CA SER A 309 2.28 -2.81 -25.65
C SER A 309 1.47 -2.90 -26.95
N PRO A 310 1.60 -1.99 -27.95
CA PRO A 310 0.89 -2.14 -29.22
C PRO A 310 1.16 -3.47 -29.94
N GLU A 311 2.39 -3.98 -29.85
CA GLU A 311 2.78 -5.28 -30.41
C GLU A 311 2.05 -6.43 -29.69
N TRP A 312 1.97 -6.37 -28.36
CA TRP A 312 1.27 -7.37 -27.55
C TRP A 312 -0.25 -7.31 -27.72
N THR A 313 -0.84 -6.12 -27.78
CA THR A 313 -2.27 -5.95 -28.09
C THR A 313 -2.62 -6.57 -29.43
N ARG A 314 -1.79 -6.36 -30.46
CA ARG A 314 -2.00 -6.96 -31.78
C ARG A 314 -1.93 -8.49 -31.75
N LEU A 315 -0.96 -9.05 -31.02
CA LEU A 315 -0.85 -10.50 -30.82
C LEU A 315 -2.09 -11.07 -30.13
N ARG A 316 -2.63 -10.39 -29.11
CA ARG A 316 -3.85 -10.82 -28.42
C ARG A 316 -5.09 -10.73 -29.30
N ALA A 317 -5.18 -9.72 -30.15
CA ALA A 317 -6.27 -9.62 -31.13
C ALA A 317 -6.27 -10.83 -32.06
N LEU A 318 -5.10 -11.21 -32.59
CA LEU A 318 -4.94 -12.40 -33.44
C LEU A 318 -5.34 -13.70 -32.71
N GLU A 319 -4.96 -13.86 -31.45
CA GLU A 319 -5.36 -15.03 -30.64
C GLU A 319 -6.87 -15.09 -30.39
N ARG A 320 -7.54 -13.94 -30.28
CA ARG A 320 -9.00 -13.83 -30.12
C ARG A 320 -9.77 -13.98 -31.43
N GLY A 321 -9.08 -13.93 -32.57
CA GLY A 321 -9.71 -13.88 -33.90
C GLY A 321 -10.28 -12.50 -34.26
N ASP A 322 -9.90 -11.46 -33.52
CA ASP A 322 -10.26 -10.07 -33.80
C ASP A 322 -9.36 -9.51 -34.92
N ASP A 323 -9.82 -8.46 -35.61
CA ASP A 323 -8.99 -7.76 -36.60
C ASP A 323 -7.85 -7.00 -35.90
N PRO A 324 -6.58 -7.38 -36.15
CA PRO A 324 -5.42 -6.81 -35.47
C PRO A 324 -5.21 -5.33 -35.73
N ASP A 325 -5.72 -4.80 -36.84
CA ASP A 325 -5.49 -3.42 -37.26
C ASP A 325 -6.60 -2.47 -36.75
N THR A 326 -7.72 -3.03 -36.27
CA THR A 326 -8.80 -2.28 -35.58
C THR A 326 -8.86 -2.53 -34.08
N ALA A 327 -8.18 -3.58 -33.59
CA ALA A 327 -8.05 -3.88 -32.16
C ALA A 327 -7.35 -2.74 -31.42
N ARG A 328 -8.13 -1.96 -30.66
CA ARG A 328 -7.62 -1.00 -29.70
C ARG A 328 -7.48 -1.67 -28.34
N GLN A 329 -6.53 -1.22 -27.52
CA GLN A 329 -6.38 -1.63 -26.11
C GLN A 329 -7.71 -1.58 -25.33
N PHE A 330 -8.62 -0.68 -25.73
CA PHE A 330 -9.96 -0.55 -25.18
C PHE A 330 -10.98 -0.68 -26.31
N THR A 331 -11.25 -1.90 -26.78
CA THR A 331 -12.50 -2.16 -27.48
C THR A 331 -13.64 -2.04 -26.47
N ASP A 332 -14.78 -1.49 -26.90
CA ASP A 332 -16.00 -1.53 -26.12
C ASP A 332 -16.28 -2.99 -25.79
N SER A 333 -15.97 -3.39 -24.56
CA SER A 333 -16.54 -4.59 -23.99
C SER A 333 -18.04 -4.42 -24.17
N ALA A 334 -18.64 -5.26 -25.02
CA ALA A 334 -20.07 -5.33 -25.21
C ALA A 334 -20.70 -5.24 -23.81
N PRO A 335 -21.74 -4.41 -23.61
CA PRO A 335 -22.34 -4.24 -22.30
C PRO A 335 -22.58 -5.63 -21.74
N LEU A 336 -21.96 -5.93 -20.59
CA LEU A 336 -22.25 -7.14 -19.83
C LEU A 336 -23.77 -7.23 -19.81
N ALA A 337 -24.32 -8.14 -20.62
CA ALA A 337 -25.70 -8.47 -20.58
C ALA A 337 -25.87 -9.03 -19.17
N LEU A 338 -26.36 -8.19 -18.27
CA LEU A 338 -27.00 -8.68 -17.07
C LEU A 338 -28.11 -9.55 -17.64
N GLU A 339 -27.91 -10.88 -17.62
CA GLU A 339 -28.99 -11.82 -17.83
C GLU A 339 -30.04 -11.50 -16.77
N GLU A 340 -30.99 -10.65 -17.17
CA GLU A 340 -32.30 -10.58 -16.54
C GLU A 340 -32.94 -11.96 -16.76
N GLY A 341 -32.82 -12.81 -15.76
CA GLY A 341 -33.64 -14.00 -15.62
C GLY A 341 -32.89 -15.32 -15.72
N ALA A 342 -32.54 -15.85 -14.55
CA ALA A 342 -32.77 -17.25 -14.25
C ALA A 342 -33.31 -17.35 -12.81
N PRO A 343 -34.32 -18.22 -12.58
CA PRO A 343 -35.29 -18.12 -11.48
C PRO A 343 -34.74 -18.26 -10.06
#